data_AF-A0A1C4CEQ2-F1
#
_entry.id   AF-A0A1C4CEQ2-F1
#
_cell.length_a   1.000
_cell.length_b   1.000
_cell.length_c   1.000
_cell.angle_alpha   90.00
_cell.angle_beta   90.00
_cell.angle_gamma   90.00
#
_symmetry.space_group_name_H-M   'P 1'
#
loop_
_entity.id
_entity.type
_entity.pdbx_description
1 polymer ?
#
loop_
_entity_poly.entity_id
_entity_poly.type
_entity_poly.pdbx_seq_one_letter_code
_entity_poly.pdbx_strand_id
1 'polypeptide(L)' 'MVRNVIVMMALAGVLIGCSPTVKVQAPSEPININLNVKIDHEINIKVDKALDNIINKSGLY' A
#
# COMPACT_ATOMS: atom_id res chain seq x y z
N MET A 1 51.16 33.36 7.83
CA MET A 1 50.95 31.90 7.82
C MET A 1 49.76 31.48 8.69
N VAL A 2 49.71 31.88 9.97
CA VAL A 2 48.62 31.56 10.93
C VAL A 2 47.22 31.94 10.44
N ARG A 3 47.06 33.09 9.78
CA ARG A 3 45.74 33.56 9.29
C ARG A 3 45.10 32.62 8.25
N ASN A 4 45.89 32.02 7.35
CA ASN A 4 45.37 31.04 6.38
C ASN A 4 45.01 29.70 7.02
N VAL A 5 45.72 29.30 8.07
CA VAL A 5 45.44 28.05 8.80
C VAL A 5 44.09 28.14 9.53
N ILE A 6 43.79 29.29 10.12
CA ILE A 6 42.50 29.53 10.81
C ILE A 6 41.32 29.47 9.83
N VAL A 7 41.47 30.05 8.64
CA VAL A 7 40.41 30.05 7.62
C VAL A 7 40.15 28.63 7.07
N MET A 8 41.21 27.85 6.84
CA MET A 8 41.11 26.45 6.42
C MET A 8 40.42 25.57 7.48
N MET A 9 40.73 25.79 8.75
CA MET A 9 40.16 25.02 9.85
C MET A 9 38.67 25.36 10.09
N ALA A 10 38.28 26.62 9.90
CA ALA A 10 36.88 27.04 9.96
C ALA A 10 36.04 26.43 8.83
N LEU A 11 36.59 26.36 7.61
CA LEU A 11 35.89 25.80 6.45
C LEU A 11 35.69 24.28 6.58
N ALA A 12 36.64 23.57 7.17
CA ALA A 12 36.54 22.14 7.44
C ALA A 12 35.43 21.80 8.45
N GLY A 13 35.18 22.67 9.44
CA GLY A 13 34.14 22.46 10.46
C GLY A 13 32.70 22.51 9.91
N VAL A 14 32.45 23.29 8.86
CA VAL A 14 31.11 23.44 8.24
C VAL A 14 30.68 22.14 7.54
N LEU A 15 31.63 21.36 7.02
CA LEU A 15 31.35 20.11 6.30
C LEU A 15 30.92 18.96 7.23
N ILE A 16 31.22 19.04 8.53
CA ILE A 16 30.92 17.99 9.53
C ILE A 16 29.46 18.05 10.00
N GLY A 17 28.78 19.19 9.80
CA GLY A 17 27.40 19.41 10.26
C GLY A 17 26.31 18.75 9.40
N CYS A 18 26.64 18.21 8.21
CA CYS A 18 25.64 17.67 7.30
C CYS A 18 25.53 16.15 7.46
N SER A 19 24.89 15.70 8.56
CA SER A 19 24.44 14.31 8.72
C SER A 19 22.94 14.24 8.43
N PRO A 20 22.51 13.98 7.18
CA PRO A 20 21.10 13.79 6.85
C PRO A 20 20.62 12.50 7.54
N THR A 21 19.94 12.65 8.66
CA THR A 21 19.31 11.52 9.36
C THR A 21 17.99 11.22 8.67
N VAL A 22 17.97 10.14 7.89
CA VAL A 22 16.75 9.64 7.25
C VAL A 22 15.87 9.00 8.33
N LYS A 23 14.80 9.70 8.71
CA LYS A 23 13.82 9.17 9.65
C LYS A 23 12.68 8.54 8.87
N VAL A 24 12.51 7.23 9.01
CA VAL A 24 11.31 6.54 8.53
C VAL A 24 10.23 6.75 9.59
N GLN A 25 9.35 7.71 9.34
CA GLN A 25 8.16 7.92 10.16
C GLN A 25 6.96 7.34 9.42
N ALA A 26 6.21 6.47 10.08
CA ALA A 26 4.90 6.06 9.58
C ALA A 26 3.98 7.28 9.55
N PRO A 27 3.12 7.44 8.52
CA PRO A 27 2.16 8.54 8.46
C PRO A 27 1.29 8.57 9.73
N SER A 28 1.14 9.74 10.33
CA SER A 28 0.25 9.94 11.51
C SER A 28 -1.23 9.81 11.15
N GLU A 29 -1.55 9.99 9.87
CA GLU A 29 -2.90 9.93 9.34
C GLU A 29 -3.15 8.61 8.59
N PRO A 30 -4.35 8.02 8.69
CA PRO A 30 -4.71 6.82 7.95
C PRO A 30 -4.61 7.01 6.44
N ILE A 31 -4.01 6.05 5.74
CA ILE A 31 -3.95 6.04 4.28
C ILE A 31 -5.33 5.66 3.73
N ASN A 32 -6.01 6.58 3.07
CA ASN A 32 -7.29 6.32 2.42
C ASN A 32 -7.07 5.63 1.06
N ILE A 33 -7.29 4.32 1.02
CA ILE A 33 -7.18 3.50 -0.18
C ILE A 33 -8.56 3.39 -0.82
N ASN A 34 -8.85 4.30 -1.75
CA ASN A 34 -10.10 4.26 -2.52
C ASN A 34 -9.91 3.40 -3.77
N LEU A 35 -10.50 2.21 -3.77
CA LEU A 35 -10.39 1.24 -4.86
C LEU A 35 -11.77 1.00 -5.47
N ASN A 36 -11.87 1.14 -6.79
CA ASN A 36 -13.06 0.76 -7.55
C ASN A 36 -12.87 -0.66 -8.09
N VAL A 37 -13.34 -1.66 -7.34
CA VAL A 37 -13.29 -3.07 -7.75
C VAL A 37 -14.64 -3.48 -8.34
N LYS A 38 -14.65 -3.86 -9.63
CA LYS A 38 -15.82 -4.50 -10.24
C LYS A 38 -15.75 -5.99 -9.98
N ILE A 39 -16.66 -6.50 -9.15
CA ILE A 39 -16.73 -7.93 -8.83
C ILE A 39 -17.73 -8.56 -9.79
N ASP A 40 -17.22 -9.13 -10.88
CA ASP A 40 -18.00 -9.94 -11.80
C ASP A 40 -18.05 -11.39 -11.27
N HIS A 41 -19.16 -11.76 -10.63
CA HIS A 41 -19.38 -13.11 -10.11
C HIS A 41 -20.53 -13.79 -10.86
N GLU A 42 -20.20 -14.65 -11.82
CA GLU A 42 -21.19 -15.45 -12.54
C GLU A 42 -21.56 -16.69 -11.70
N ILE A 43 -22.75 -16.72 -11.11
CA ILE A 43 -23.24 -17.90 -10.41
C ILE A 43 -23.77 -18.90 -11.45
N ASN A 44 -22.89 -19.79 -11.92
CA ASN A 44 -23.31 -20.96 -12.71
C ASN A 44 -23.93 -22.01 -11.78
N ILE A 45 -25.25 -21.92 -11.55
CA ILE A 45 -26.00 -22.96 -10.82
C ILE A 45 -26.16 -24.16 -11.75
N LYS A 46 -25.22 -25.11 -11.68
CA LYS A 46 -25.40 -26.44 -12.27
C LYS A 46 -26.26 -27.26 -11.33
N VAL A 47 -27.55 -27.39 -11.66
CA VAL A 47 -28.48 -28.23 -10.90
C VAL A 47 -28.10 -29.69 -11.15
N ASP A 48 -27.85 -30.43 -10.07
CA ASP A 48 -27.58 -31.86 -10.12
C ASP A 48 -28.89 -32.61 -10.47
N LYS A 49 -28.81 -33.70 -11.22
CA LYS A 49 -29.97 -34.46 -11.71
C LYS A 49 -30.87 -34.98 -10.59
N ALA A 50 -30.33 -35.11 -9.38
CA ALA A 50 -31.09 -35.46 -8.19
C ALA A 50 -32.07 -34.35 -7.75
N LEU A 51 -31.71 -33.08 -7.97
CA LEU A 51 -32.54 -31.92 -7.65
C LEU A 51 -33.60 -31.62 -8.74
N ASP A 52 -33.37 -32.03 -9.99
CA ASP A 52 -34.38 -31.93 -11.07
C ASP A 52 -35.69 -32.62 -10.69
N ASN A 53 -35.61 -33.79 -10.06
CA ASN A 53 -36.80 -34.53 -9.63
C ASN A 53 -37.62 -33.79 -8.56
N ILE A 54 -36.94 -33.01 -7.72
CA ILE A 54 -37.59 -32.21 -6.67
C ILE A 54 -38.19 -30.95 -7.27
N ILE A 55 -37.48 -30.28 -8.19
CA ILE A 55 -37.93 -29.06 -8.88
C ILE A 55 -39.13 -29.34 -9.79
N ASN A 56 -39.13 -30.45 -10.52
CA ASN A 56 -40.26 -30.86 -11.35
C ASN A 56 -41.50 -31.23 -10.51
N LYS A 57 -41.30 -31.70 -9.27
CA LYS A 57 -42.39 -32.09 -8.37
C LYS A 57 -42.96 -30.92 -7.57
N SER A 58 -42.18 -29.87 -7.37
CA SER A 58 -42.60 -28.65 -6.65
C SER A 58 -43.30 -27.61 -7.53
N GLY A 59 -43.57 -27.92 -8.81
CA GLY A 59 -44.40 -27.07 -9.68
C GLY A 59 -43.76 -25.72 -10.01
N LEU A 60 -42.44 -25.63 -9.95
CA LEU A 60 -41.70 -24.44 -10.37
C LEU A 60 -41.43 -24.44 -11.88
N TYR A 61 -42.39 -24.89 -12.70
CA TYR A 61 -42.70 -24.50 -14.10
C TYR A 61 -44.14 -24.94 -14.39
#